data_AF-A0A1V5KF75-F1
#
_entry.id   AF-A0A1V5KF75-F1
#
_cell.length_a   1.000
_cell.length_b   1.000
_cell.length_c   1.000
_cell.angle_alpha   90.00
_cell.angle_beta   90.00
_cell.angle_gamma   90.00
#
_symmetry.space_group_name_H-M   'P 1'
#
loop_
_entity.id
_entity.type
_entity.pdbx_description
1 polymer ?
#
loop_
_entity_poly.entity_id
_entity_poly.type
_entity_poly.pdbx_seq_one_letter_code
_entity_poly.pdbx_strand_id
1 'polypeptide(L)'
;MSFPIVTDFAYLGFGAGLHTDFEFPETGESKVNGRLVSETDFTQVVNESPIHFRAAVDFLFGKANLGFAYYWESQADFTGLNSKGGWAKLFQPNGPAHLGVVLRLALF
;
A
#
# COMPACT_ATOMS: atom_id res chain seq x y z
N MET A 1 39.35 -2.87 5.93
CA MET A 1 38.16 -3.74 5.81
C MET A 1 37.57 -3.47 4.44
N SER A 2 37.88 -4.31 3.45
CA SER A 2 37.35 -4.19 2.09
C SER A 2 36.01 -4.89 2.02
N PHE A 3 34.93 -4.14 1.88
CA PHE A 3 33.59 -4.70 1.64
C PHE A 3 33.48 -5.06 0.16
N PRO A 4 33.38 -6.34 -0.22
CA PRO A 4 33.13 -6.69 -1.61
C PRO A 4 31.70 -6.26 -1.95
N ILE A 5 31.57 -5.27 -2.84
CA ILE A 5 30.29 -4.88 -3.42
C ILE A 5 29.92 -5.96 -4.43
N VAL A 6 29.02 -6.84 -4.03
CA VAL A 6 28.39 -7.81 -4.93
C VAL A 6 27.20 -7.12 -5.58
N THR A 7 27.48 -6.55 -6.77
CA THR A 7 26.61 -6.33 -7.96
C THR A 7 25.31 -5.53 -7.82
N ASP A 8 25.23 -4.50 -8.68
CA ASP A 8 24.10 -3.60 -8.95
C ASP A 8 22.86 -4.34 -9.46
N PHE A 9 22.18 -5.06 -8.57
CA PHE A 9 20.93 -5.75 -8.92
C PHE A 9 19.73 -4.82 -8.72
N ALA A 10 18.91 -4.72 -9.77
CA ALA A 10 17.58 -4.12 -9.70
C ALA A 10 16.54 -5.24 -9.45
N TYR A 11 15.68 -5.04 -8.45
CA TYR A 11 14.61 -5.96 -8.12
C TYR A 11 13.26 -5.33 -8.48
N LEU A 12 12.41 -6.11 -9.13
CA LEU A 12 11.02 -5.73 -9.36
C LEU A 12 10.17 -6.28 -8.21
N GLY A 13 9.40 -5.39 -7.58
CA GLY A 13 8.48 -5.74 -6.51
C GLY A 13 7.04 -5.44 -6.92
N PHE A 14 6.15 -6.41 -6.75
CA PHE A 14 4.71 -6.22 -6.86
C PHE A 14 4.07 -6.51 -5.51
N GLY A 15 3.12 -5.68 -5.11
CA GLY A 15 2.38 -5.86 -3.87
C GLY A 15 0.99 -5.27 -3.98
N ALA A 16 0.13 -5.69 -3.06
CA ALA A 16 -1.16 -5.09 -2.84
C ALA A 16 -1.36 -4.89 -1.34
N GLY A 17 -2.21 -3.94 -0.98
CA GLY A 17 -2.56 -3.64 0.39
C GLY A 17 -3.90 -2.94 0.45
N LEU A 18 -4.32 -2.60 1.67
CA LEU A 18 -5.58 -1.91 1.92
C LEU A 18 -5.30 -0.46 2.27
N HIS A 19 -6.14 0.42 1.75
CA HIS A 19 -6.21 1.79 2.19
C HIS A 19 -7.33 1.95 3.23
N THR A 20 -7.00 2.49 4.39
CA THR A 20 -7.96 2.78 5.46
C THR A 20 -7.68 4.16 6.00
N ASP A 21 -8.71 5.01 5.98
CA ASP A 21 -8.61 6.37 6.49
C ASP A 21 -9.03 6.41 7.96
N PHE A 22 -8.16 6.95 8.81
CA PHE A 22 -8.42 7.14 10.22
C PHE A 22 -8.43 8.64 10.56
N GLU A 23 -9.49 9.08 11.22
CA GLU A 23 -9.60 10.45 11.74
C GLU A 23 -9.59 10.42 13.26
N PHE A 24 -8.63 11.11 13.87
CA PHE A 24 -8.46 11.21 15.32
C PHE A 24 -8.67 12.67 15.77
N PRO A 25 -9.90 13.09 16.11
CA PRO A 25 -10.16 14.45 16.55
C PRO A 25 -9.63 14.70 17.97
N GLU A 26 -9.27 15.95 18.30
CA GLU A 26 -8.83 16.34 19.65
C GLU A 26 -9.93 16.16 20.71
N THR A 27 -11.19 16.28 20.30
CA THR A 27 -12.36 16.02 21.14
C THR A 27 -13.43 15.26 20.34
N GLY A 28 -14.12 14.33 20.99
CA GLY A 28 -15.13 13.48 20.36
C GLY A 28 -14.59 12.11 19.94
N GLU A 29 -15.38 11.40 19.14
CA GLU A 29 -15.09 10.02 18.75
C GLU A 29 -14.31 9.95 17.43
N SER A 30 -13.36 9.01 17.35
CA SER A 30 -12.58 8.75 16.14
C SER A 30 -13.44 8.15 15.03
N LYS A 31 -13.00 8.35 13.78
CA LYS A 31 -13.65 7.75 12.62
C LYS A 31 -12.71 6.85 11.85
N VAL A 32 -13.29 5.84 11.23
CA VAL A 32 -12.65 4.95 10.26
C VAL A 32 -13.46 4.98 8.97
N ASN A 33 -12.81 5.28 7.84
CA ASN A 33 -13.46 5.46 6.54
C ASN A 33 -14.71 6.37 6.59
N GLY A 34 -14.64 7.45 7.38
CA GLY A 34 -15.73 8.43 7.56
C GLY A 34 -16.86 8.01 8.50
N ARG A 35 -16.83 6.80 9.08
CA ARG A 35 -17.83 6.30 10.06
C ARG A 35 -17.28 6.30 11.48
N LEU A 36 -18.15 6.45 12.47
CA LEU A 36 -17.76 6.38 13.88
C LEU A 36 -17.27 4.96 14.22
N VAL A 37 -16.24 4.87 15.07
CA VAL A 37 -15.68 3.58 15.50
C VAL A 37 -16.72 2.75 16.26
N SER A 38 -17.59 3.37 17.07
CA SER A 38 -18.70 2.71 17.78
C SER A 38 -19.74 2.08 16.86
N GLU A 39 -19.81 2.50 15.60
CA GLU A 39 -20.77 2.03 14.59
C GLU A 39 -20.14 1.06 13.59
N THR A 40 -18.85 0.73 13.73
CA THR A 40 -18.11 -0.02 12.70
C THR A 40 -17.32 -1.18 13.28
N ASP A 41 -17.53 -2.38 12.74
CA ASP A 41 -16.76 -3.57 13.09
C ASP A 41 -15.48 -3.73 12.26
N PHE A 42 -14.45 -4.34 12.84
CA PHE A 42 -13.15 -4.56 12.17
C PHE A 42 -13.29 -5.30 10.82
N THR A 43 -14.12 -6.35 10.78
CA THR A 43 -14.37 -7.12 9.55
C THR A 43 -14.95 -6.25 8.44
N GLN A 44 -15.81 -5.30 8.81
CA GLN A 44 -16.41 -4.36 7.87
C GLN A 44 -15.36 -3.39 7.33
N VAL A 45 -14.50 -2.84 8.19
CA VAL A 45 -13.38 -1.97 7.77
C VAL A 45 -12.50 -2.68 6.76
N VAL A 46 -12.08 -3.91 7.06
CA VAL A 46 -11.22 -4.70 6.15
C VAL A 46 -11.94 -4.95 4.82
N ASN A 47 -13.21 -5.34 4.84
CA ASN A 47 -13.93 -5.73 3.63
C ASN A 47 -14.32 -4.57 2.71
N GLU A 48 -14.52 -3.37 3.27
CA GLU A 48 -14.91 -2.16 2.54
C GLU A 48 -13.72 -1.26 2.20
N SER A 49 -12.53 -1.57 2.71
CA SER A 49 -11.31 -0.81 2.39
C SER A 49 -10.88 -1.04 0.93
N PRO A 50 -10.61 0.03 0.16
CA PRO A 50 -10.09 -0.09 -1.20
C PRO A 50 -8.75 -0.81 -1.24
N ILE A 51 -8.55 -1.60 -2.30
CA ILE A 51 -7.30 -2.29 -2.59
C ILE A 51 -6.39 -1.36 -3.38
N HIS A 52 -5.18 -1.11 -2.88
CA HIS A 52 -4.12 -0.45 -3.63
C HIS A 52 -3.10 -1.46 -4.15
N PHE A 53 -2.42 -1.09 -5.23
CA PHE A 53 -1.32 -1.84 -5.81
C PHE A 53 -0.03 -1.05 -5.70
N ARG A 54 1.06 -1.78 -5.52
CA ARG A 54 2.44 -1.28 -5.52
C ARG A 54 3.21 -2.00 -6.61
N ALA A 55 3.83 -1.23 -7.51
CA ALA A 55 4.89 -1.69 -8.39
C ALA A 55 6.18 -0.94 -8.03
N ALA A 56 7.29 -1.64 -7.86
CA ALA A 56 8.53 -1.02 -7.38
C ALA A 56 9.76 -1.57 -8.10
N VAL A 57 10.78 -0.71 -8.15
CA VAL A 57 12.14 -1.05 -8.57
C VAL A 57 13.07 -0.69 -7.42
N ASP A 58 13.76 -1.68 -6.85
CA ASP A 58 14.69 -1.52 -5.75
C ASP A 58 16.14 -1.78 -6.24
N PHE A 59 17.02 -0.80 -6.06
CA PHE A 59 18.46 -0.89 -6.41
C PHE A 59 19.29 -1.18 -5.17
N LEU A 60 20.08 -2.25 -5.20
CA LEU A 60 20.98 -2.63 -4.11
C LEU A 60 22.38 -2.05 -4.30
N PHE A 61 22.88 -1.36 -3.28
CA PHE A 61 24.24 -0.80 -3.24
C PHE A 61 24.91 -1.21 -1.92
N GLY A 62 25.53 -2.40 -1.89
CA GLY A 62 26.15 -2.94 -0.68
C GLY A 62 25.14 -3.13 0.45
N LYS A 63 25.28 -2.35 1.55
CA LYS A 63 24.35 -2.38 2.70
C LYS A 63 23.17 -1.40 2.56
N ALA A 64 23.08 -0.67 1.46
CA ALA A 64 21.99 0.26 1.19
C ALA A 64 21.07 -0.27 0.08
N ASN A 65 19.81 0.11 0.14
CA ASN A 65 18.83 -0.12 -0.90
C ASN A 65 18.08 1.19 -1.17
N LEU A 66 18.03 1.61 -2.44
CA LEU A 66 17.20 2.71 -2.91
C LEU A 66 16.07 2.16 -3.78
N GLY A 67 14.83 2.34 -3.32
CA GLY A 67 13.62 1.90 -4.01
C GLY A 67 12.80 3.05 -4.56
N PHE A 68 12.32 2.90 -5.79
CA PHE A 68 11.27 3.71 -6.38
C PHE A 68 10.00 2.87 -6.46
N ALA A 69 8.88 3.41 -6.01
CA ALA A 69 7.61 2.70 -6.00
C ALA A 69 6.51 3.57 -6.59
N TYR A 70 5.69 2.96 -7.44
CA TYR A 70 4.46 3.50 -7.96
C TYR A 70 3.28 2.84 -7.25
N TYR A 71 2.38 3.66 -6.73
CA TYR A 71 1.20 3.23 -6.02
C TYR A 71 -0.04 3.72 -6.76
N TRP A 72 -1.02 2.84 -6.96
CA TRP A 72 -2.34 3.25 -7.43
C TRP A 72 -3.42 2.57 -6.61
N GLU A 73 -4.48 3.31 -6.31
CA GLU A 73 -5.68 2.77 -5.67
C GLU A 73 -6.64 2.24 -6.74
N SER A 74 -7.25 1.08 -6.48
CA SER A 74 -8.30 0.52 -7.33
C SER A 74 -9.69 0.78 -6.75
N GLN A 75 -10.72 0.70 -7.59
CA GLN A 75 -12.12 0.77 -7.14
C GLN A 75 -12.62 -0.55 -6.53
N ALA A 76 -11.73 -1.53 -6.33
CA ALA A 76 -12.09 -2.83 -5.76
C ALA A 76 -11.91 -2.84 -4.24
N ASP A 77 -12.85 -3.50 -3.58
CA ASP A 77 -12.80 -3.91 -2.18
C ASP A 77 -13.06 -5.44 -2.11
N PHE A 78 -12.88 -6.07 -0.94
CA PHE A 78 -13.08 -7.52 -0.85
C PHE A 78 -14.53 -7.93 -1.05
N THR A 79 -15.49 -7.07 -0.69
CA THR A 79 -16.91 -7.31 -0.93
C THR A 79 -17.21 -7.43 -2.43
N GLY A 80 -16.70 -6.51 -3.23
CA GLY A 80 -16.87 -6.46 -4.68
C GLY A 80 -16.17 -7.59 -5.40
N LEU A 81 -15.01 -8.05 -4.92
CA LEU A 81 -14.28 -9.18 -5.53
C LEU A 81 -15.06 -10.50 -5.51
N ASN A 82 -15.93 -10.70 -4.52
CA ASN A 82 -16.77 -11.89 -4.43
C ASN A 82 -17.93 -11.90 -5.44
N SER A 83 -18.18 -10.80 -6.14
CA SER A 83 -19.23 -10.69 -7.14
C SER A 83 -18.77 -11.11 -8.54
N LYS A 84 -19.66 -11.69 -9.34
CA LYS A 84 -19.36 -12.09 -10.73
C LYS A 84 -18.95 -10.85 -11.55
N GLY A 85 -17.70 -10.84 -12.03
CA GLY A 85 -17.14 -9.73 -12.80
C GLY A 85 -16.57 -8.58 -11.96
N GLY A 86 -16.69 -8.63 -10.62
CA GLY A 86 -16.18 -7.59 -9.73
C GLY A 86 -14.66 -7.41 -9.77
N TRP A 87 -13.91 -8.45 -10.17
CA TRP A 87 -12.45 -8.40 -10.37
C TRP A 87 -12.01 -7.33 -11.37
N ALA A 88 -12.87 -6.92 -12.31
CA ALA A 88 -12.55 -5.88 -13.28
C ALA A 88 -12.26 -4.52 -12.60
N LYS A 89 -12.83 -4.28 -11.41
CA LYS A 89 -12.59 -3.06 -10.62
C LYS A 89 -11.16 -2.95 -10.10
N LEU A 90 -10.39 -4.05 -10.03
CA LEU A 90 -8.96 -4.01 -9.64
C LEU A 90 -8.12 -3.17 -10.62
N PHE A 91 -8.54 -3.13 -11.88
CA PHE A 91 -7.85 -2.41 -12.94
C PHE A 91 -8.47 -1.03 -13.21
N GLN A 92 -9.47 -0.63 -12.42
CA GLN A 92 -10.09 0.69 -12.49
C GLN A 92 -9.51 1.58 -11.39
N PRO A 93 -8.85 2.70 -11.75
CA PRO A 93 -8.23 3.58 -10.75
C PRO A 93 -9.29 4.31 -9.91
N ASN A 94 -8.98 4.50 -8.63
CA ASN A 94 -9.79 5.25 -7.66
C ASN A 94 -9.02 6.43 -7.07
N GLY A 95 -8.60 7.37 -7.92
CA GLY A 95 -7.86 8.55 -7.48
C GLY A 95 -6.48 8.67 -8.12
N PRO A 96 -5.70 9.68 -7.69
CA PRO A 96 -4.37 9.92 -8.24
C PRO A 96 -3.39 8.81 -7.84
N ALA A 97 -2.46 8.51 -8.73
CA ALA A 97 -1.36 7.62 -8.39
C ALA A 97 -0.23 8.38 -7.69
N HIS A 98 0.51 7.68 -6.83
CA HIS A 98 1.59 8.24 -6.03
C HIS A 98 2.93 7.62 -6.40
N LEU A 99 3.98 8.44 -6.34
CA LEU A 99 5.37 7.99 -6.46
C LEU A 99 6.03 8.10 -5.08
N GLY A 100 6.64 7.00 -4.64
CA GLY A 100 7.41 6.93 -3.39
C GLY A 100 8.88 6.64 -3.67
N VAL A 101 9.75 7.27 -2.88
CA VAL A 101 11.18 6.96 -2.84
C VAL A 101 11.50 6.44 -1.44
N VAL A 102 12.16 5.28 -1.36
CA VAL A 102 12.50 4.61 -0.10
C VAL A 102 13.99 4.38 -0.05
N LEU A 103 14.66 4.90 0.97
CA LEU A 103 16.04 4.56 1.28
C LEU A 103 16.07 3.63 2.50
N ARG A 104 16.60 2.42 2.33
CA ARG A 104 16.82 1.46 3.43
C ARG A 104 18.32 1.29 3.65
N LEU A 105 18.77 1.48 4.88
CA LEU A 105 20.16 1.24 5.28
C LEU A 105 20.19 0.04 6.23
N ALA A 106 20.92 -1.02 5.87
CA ALA A 106 21.16 -2.16 6.74
C ALA A 106 22.37 -1.85 7.64
N LEU A 107 22.10 -1.71 8.94
CA LEU A 107 23.11 -1.43 9.97
C LEU A 107 23.60 -2.72 10.63
N PHE A 108 24.13 -3.68 9.88
CA PHE A 108 24.87 -4.82 10.42
C PHE A 108 25.78 -5.44 9.38
#